data_AF-A0A5S3SYC7-F1
#
_entry.id   AF-A0A5S3SYC7-F1
#
_cell.length_a   1.000
_cell.length_b   1.000
_cell.length_c   1.000
_cell.angle_alpha   90.00
_cell.angle_beta   90.00
_cell.angle_gamma   90.00
#
_symmetry.space_group_name_H-M   'P 1'
#
loop_
_entity.id
_entity.type
_entity.pdbx_description
1 polymer ?
#
loop_
_entity_poly.entity_id
_entity_poly.type
_entity_poly.pdbx_seq_one_letter_code
_entity_poly.pdbx_strand_id
1 'polypeptide(L)'
;MLTQTMVDKLNDQINLEFYSSNLYLQMASWCEAQGLDGCNAFLRRHAQEEMEHMLKLFNYVNETGAMAVIGAINAPPHRYETVRDIFQCTYEHERTVTRCINELAHT
;
A
#
# COMPACT_ATOMS: atom_id res chain seq x y z
N MET A 1 -1.02 -5.22 26.08
CA MET A 1 -0.21 -5.72 24.95
C MET A 1 -1.14 -6.37 23.94
N LEU A 2 -0.81 -6.29 22.65
CA LEU A 2 -1.57 -6.91 21.57
C LEU A 2 -1.50 -8.44 21.66
N THR A 3 -2.53 -9.14 21.17
CA THR A 3 -2.47 -10.59 20.99
C THR A 3 -1.56 -10.93 19.80
N GLN A 4 -0.97 -12.13 19.79
CA GLN A 4 -0.13 -12.55 18.66
C GLN A 4 -0.88 -12.46 17.33
N THR A 5 -2.15 -12.89 17.30
CA THR A 5 -3.00 -12.79 16.11
C THR A 5 -3.17 -11.35 15.60
N MET A 6 -3.30 -10.37 16.50
CA MET A 6 -3.40 -8.96 16.10
C MET A 6 -2.06 -8.44 15.56
N VAL A 7 -0.94 -8.82 16.19
CA VAL A 7 0.41 -8.47 15.72
C VAL A 7 0.65 -9.03 14.31
N ASP A 8 0.29 -10.28 14.07
CA ASP A 8 0.47 -10.92 12.75
C ASP A 8 -0.33 -10.17 11.67
N LYS A 9 -1.61 -9.89 11.94
CA LYS A 9 -2.46 -9.13 10.98
C LYS A 9 -1.96 -7.71 10.75
N LEU A 10 -1.45 -7.02 11.78
CA LEU A 10 -0.87 -5.68 11.61
C LEU A 10 0.42 -5.72 10.77
N ASN A 11 1.25 -6.75 10.94
CA ASN A 11 2.43 -6.95 10.09
C ASN A 11 2.05 -7.26 8.64
N ASP A 12 0.98 -8.02 8.42
CA ASP A 12 0.44 -8.23 7.07
C ASP A 12 -0.05 -6.91 6.45
N GLN A 13 -0.75 -6.08 7.23
CA GLN A 13 -1.21 -4.77 6.78
C GLN A 13 -0.05 -3.81 6.48
N ILE A 14 1.00 -3.78 7.32
CA ILE A 14 2.23 -3.01 7.07
C ILE A 14 2.83 -3.38 5.70
N ASN A 15 2.93 -4.68 5.39
CA ASN A 15 3.43 -5.13 4.10
C ASN A 15 2.51 -4.76 2.95
N LEU A 16 1.18 -4.81 3.16
CA LEU A 16 0.21 -4.38 2.16
C LEU A 16 0.36 -2.90 1.82
N GLU A 17 0.44 -2.01 2.82
CA GLU A 17 0.63 -0.57 2.57
C GLU A 17 1.99 -0.28 1.91
N PHE A 18 3.05 -1.02 2.29
CA PHE A 18 4.33 -0.87 1.63
C PHE A 18 4.27 -1.30 0.15
N TYR A 19 3.58 -2.41 -0.13
CA TYR A 19 3.31 -2.81 -1.50
C TYR A 19 2.47 -1.77 -2.27
N SER A 20 1.43 -1.19 -1.63
CA SER A 20 0.62 -0.11 -2.22
C SER A 20 1.49 1.08 -2.66
N SER A 21 2.41 1.52 -1.80
CA SER A 21 3.37 2.59 -2.12
C SER A 21 4.21 2.26 -3.36
N ASN A 22 4.76 1.04 -3.41
CA ASN A 22 5.56 0.58 -4.55
C ASN A 22 4.72 0.45 -5.84
N LEU A 23 3.49 -0.05 -5.74
CA LEU A 23 2.56 -0.16 -6.84
C LEU A 23 2.27 1.21 -7.47
N TYR A 24 1.94 2.20 -6.65
CA TYR A 24 1.61 3.53 -7.13
C TYR A 24 2.84 4.27 -7.68
N LEU A 25 4.02 4.05 -7.12
CA LEU A 25 5.27 4.56 -7.70
C LEU A 25 5.57 3.93 -9.07
N GLN A 26 5.33 2.62 -9.23
CA GLN A 26 5.51 1.93 -10.51
C GLN A 26 4.48 2.39 -11.56
N MET A 27 3.23 2.61 -11.17
CA MET A 27 2.18 3.19 -12.02
C MET A 27 2.53 4.63 -12.42
N ALA A 28 3.07 5.43 -11.49
CA ALA A 28 3.54 6.79 -11.77
C ALA A 28 4.65 6.80 -12.82
N SER A 29 5.61 5.86 -12.73
CA SER A 29 6.66 5.68 -13.74
C SER A 29 6.10 5.29 -15.11
N TRP A 30 5.01 4.51 -15.15
CA TRP A 30 4.34 4.20 -16.42
C TRP A 30 3.68 5.46 -17.00
N CYS A 31 2.98 6.25 -16.18
CA CYS A 31 2.37 7.52 -16.60
C CYS A 31 3.41 8.52 -17.14
N GLU A 32 4.57 8.62 -16.51
CA GLU A 32 5.70 9.43 -16.99
C GLU A 32 6.13 9.01 -18.41
N ALA A 33 6.29 7.70 -18.64
CA ALA A 33 6.68 7.17 -19.95
C ALA A 33 5.63 7.42 -21.05
N GLN A 34 4.36 7.66 -20.67
CA GLN A 34 3.28 8.02 -21.59
C GLN A 34 3.07 9.54 -21.74
N GLY A 35 3.83 10.39 -21.04
CA GLY A 35 3.64 11.85 -21.04
C GLY A 35 2.39 12.32 -20.29
N LEU A 36 1.93 11.57 -19.28
CA LEU A 36 0.74 11.85 -18.50
C LEU A 36 1.09 12.52 -17.16
N ASP A 37 1.63 13.73 -17.21
CA ASP A 37 2.24 14.43 -16.06
C ASP A 37 1.29 14.57 -14.85
N GLY A 38 0.01 14.87 -15.10
CA GLY A 38 -0.99 14.99 -14.04
C GLY A 38 -1.26 13.67 -13.31
N CYS A 39 -1.28 12.55 -14.05
CA CYS A 39 -1.46 11.22 -13.48
C CYS A 39 -0.20 10.76 -12.74
N ASN A 40 0.98 11.03 -13.30
CA ASN A 40 2.26 10.79 -12.62
C ASN A 40 2.28 11.54 -11.27
N ALA A 41 2.05 12.85 -11.28
CA ALA A 41 2.07 13.65 -10.07
C ALA A 41 1.04 13.19 -9.02
N PHE A 42 -0.15 12.77 -9.45
CA PHE A 42 -1.15 12.17 -8.55
C PHE A 42 -0.63 10.89 -7.91
N LEU A 43 -0.17 9.93 -8.70
CA LEU A 43 0.27 8.61 -8.22
C LEU A 43 1.54 8.69 -7.36
N ARG A 44 2.46 9.64 -7.61
CA ARG A 44 3.62 9.85 -6.73
C ARG A 44 3.21 10.37 -5.35
N ARG A 45 2.22 11.28 -5.28
CA ARG A 45 1.67 11.73 -4.00
C ARG A 45 0.95 10.58 -3.29
N HIS A 46 0.13 9.83 -4.03
CA HIS A 46 -0.59 8.67 -3.49
C HIS A 46 0.38 7.60 -2.96
N ALA A 47 1.49 7.34 -3.66
CA ALA A 47 2.56 6.46 -3.17
C ALA A 47 3.19 6.94 -1.86
N GLN A 48 3.33 8.26 -1.69
CA GLN A 48 3.82 8.84 -0.44
C GLN A 48 2.80 8.68 0.70
N GLU A 49 1.51 8.90 0.43
CA GLU A 49 0.43 8.68 1.42
C GLU A 49 0.41 7.23 1.92
N GLU A 50 0.59 6.23 1.04
CA GLU A 50 0.67 4.83 1.47
C GLU A 50 1.92 4.52 2.30
N MET A 51 3.04 5.18 2.03
CA MET A 51 4.22 5.08 2.88
C MET A 51 3.94 5.64 4.28
N GLU A 52 3.17 6.73 4.38
CA GLU A 52 2.74 7.30 5.66
C GLU A 52 1.78 6.36 6.40
N HIS A 53 0.85 5.70 5.70
CA HIS A 53 0.00 4.65 6.27
C HIS A 53 0.82 3.49 6.85
N MET A 54 1.77 2.98 6.06
CA MET A 54 2.69 1.91 6.47
C MET A 54 3.46 2.30 7.73
N LEU A 55 4.12 3.47 7.73
CA LEU A 55 4.92 3.94 8.86
C LEU A 55 4.07 4.14 10.12
N LYS A 56 2.82 4.58 9.98
CA LYS A 56 1.90 4.74 11.11
C LYS A 56 1.61 3.39 11.79
N LEU A 57 1.31 2.35 11.02
CA LEU A 57 1.09 1.00 11.56
C LEU A 57 2.37 0.41 12.14
N PHE A 58 3.50 0.58 11.45
CA PHE A 58 4.82 0.14 11.90
C PHE A 58 5.16 0.73 13.27
N ASN A 59 4.98 2.04 13.44
CA ASN A 59 5.23 2.72 14.70
C ASN A 59 4.28 2.23 15.80
N TYR A 60 2.99 2.12 15.51
CA TYR A 60 1.99 1.63 16.47
C TYR A 60 2.34 0.23 17.00
N VAL A 61 2.72 -0.72 16.13
CA VAL A 61 3.12 -2.07 16.56
C VAL A 61 4.30 -1.99 17.53
N ASN A 62 5.33 -1.21 17.21
CA ASN A 62 6.50 -1.04 18.06
C ASN A 62 6.17 -0.38 19.41
N GLU A 63 5.29 0.63 19.43
CA GLU A 63 4.84 1.32 20.64
C GLU A 63 4.09 0.39 21.61
N THR A 64 3.47 -0.68 21.11
CA THR A 64 2.78 -1.68 21.95
C THR A 64 3.73 -2.69 22.61
N GLY A 65 5.03 -2.62 22.32
CA GLY A 65 6.06 -3.56 22.78
C GLY A 65 6.21 -4.81 21.90
N ALA A 66 5.46 -4.91 20.80
CA ALA A 66 5.66 -5.93 19.78
C ALA A 66 6.71 -5.47 18.74
N MET A 67 7.16 -6.39 17.89
CA MET A 67 8.11 -6.08 16.81
C MET A 67 7.36 -5.96 15.48
N ALA A 68 7.43 -4.80 14.84
CA ALA A 68 6.99 -4.64 13.47
C ALA A 68 7.94 -5.35 12.51
N VAL A 69 7.42 -6.14 11.57
CA VAL A 69 8.20 -6.96 10.65
C VAL A 69 7.86 -6.60 9.22
N ILE A 70 8.86 -6.08 8.50
CA ILE A 70 8.78 -5.90 7.04
C ILE A 70 9.15 -7.25 6.40
N GLY A 71 8.21 -7.79 5.64
CA GLY A 71 8.35 -9.03 4.91
C GLY A 71 8.87 -8.82 3.49
N ALA A 72 8.78 -9.87 2.68
CA ALA A 72 9.08 -9.78 1.25
C ALA A 72 8.01 -8.95 0.54
N ILE A 73 8.43 -7.93 -0.19
CA ILE A 73 7.55 -7.12 -1.02
C ILE A 73 7.68 -7.57 -2.48
N ASN A 74 6.57 -8.08 -3.04
CA ASN A 74 6.55 -8.49 -4.44
C ASN A 74 6.70 -7.28 -5.37
N ALA A 75 7.34 -7.50 -6.52
CA ALA A 75 7.44 -6.46 -7.55
C ALA A 75 6.04 -6.15 -8.12
N PRO A 76 5.62 -4.88 -8.18
CA PRO A 76 4.35 -4.51 -8.80
C PRO A 76 4.38 -4.68 -10.32
N PRO A 77 3.22 -4.81 -10.99
CA PRO A 77 3.14 -4.79 -12.43
C PRO A 77 3.69 -3.49 -13.02
N HIS A 78 4.44 -3.57 -14.11
CA HIS A 78 5.06 -2.42 -14.79
C HIS A 78 4.53 -2.19 -16.22
N ARG A 79 3.57 -3.00 -16.67
CA ARG A 79 2.95 -2.90 -18.00
C ARG A 79 1.45 -2.69 -17.84
N TYR A 80 0.95 -1.65 -18.48
CA TYR A 80 -0.46 -1.29 -18.54
C TYR A 80 -0.78 -0.87 -19.97
N GLU A 81 -2.01 -1.10 -20.44
CA GLU A 81 -2.42 -0.75 -21.80
C GLU A 81 -2.90 0.69 -21.87
N THR A 82 -3.69 1.12 -20.89
CA THR A 82 -4.29 2.45 -20.84
C THR A 82 -4.23 3.06 -19.44
N VAL A 83 -4.37 4.39 -19.38
CA VAL A 83 -4.52 5.10 -18.10
C VAL A 83 -5.80 4.67 -17.36
N ARG A 84 -6.84 4.22 -18.06
CA ARG A 84 -8.04 3.66 -17.44
C ARG A 84 -7.71 2.39 -16.66
N ASP A 85 -6.84 1.54 -17.18
CA ASP A 85 -6.46 0.29 -16.52
C ASP A 85 -5.68 0.56 -15.23
N ILE A 86 -4.79 1.57 -15.24
CA ILE A 86 -4.10 2.06 -14.04
C ILE A 86 -5.12 2.38 -12.95
N PHE A 87 -6.09 3.26 -13.22
CA PHE A 87 -7.05 3.70 -12.20
C PHE A 87 -8.07 2.63 -11.83
N GLN A 88 -8.39 1.69 -12.72
CA GLN A 88 -9.21 0.52 -12.38
C GLN A 88 -8.44 -0.39 -11.40
N CYS A 89 -7.15 -0.66 -11.66
CA CYS A 89 -6.30 -1.41 -10.75
C CYS A 89 -6.13 -0.70 -9.41
N THR A 90 -5.89 0.62 -9.40
CA THR A 90 -5.83 1.43 -8.18
C THR A 90 -7.12 1.29 -7.37
N TYR A 91 -8.28 1.46 -8.01
CA TYR A 91 -9.58 1.35 -7.33
C TYR A 91 -9.82 -0.03 -6.72
N GLU A 92 -9.52 -1.11 -7.45
CA GLU A 92 -9.67 -2.48 -6.95
C GLU A 92 -8.70 -2.80 -5.80
N HIS A 93 -7.48 -2.27 -5.88
CA HIS A 93 -6.49 -2.38 -4.83
C HIS A 93 -6.96 -1.67 -3.54
N GLU A 94 -7.41 -0.42 -3.64
CA GLU A 94 -7.94 0.35 -2.50
C GLU A 94 -9.14 -0.33 -1.82
N ARG A 95 -10.03 -0.96 -2.62
CA ARG A 95 -11.13 -1.77 -2.07
C ARG A 95 -10.63 -2.97 -1.28
N THR A 96 -9.52 -3.57 -1.71
CA THR A 96 -8.88 -4.69 -1.00
C THR A 96 -8.24 -4.21 0.30
N VAL A 97 -7.47 -3.11 0.27
CA VAL A 97 -6.89 -2.47 1.47
C VAL A 97 -7.98 -2.14 2.48
N THR A 98 -9.08 -1.52 2.04
CA THR A 98 -10.23 -1.19 2.88
C THR A 98 -10.82 -2.43 3.56
N ARG A 99 -10.96 -3.54 2.83
CA ARG A 99 -11.47 -4.80 3.40
C ARG A 99 -10.52 -5.34 4.48
N CYS A 100 -9.21 -5.33 4.23
CA CYS A 100 -8.21 -5.78 5.21
C CYS A 100 -8.25 -4.93 6.50
N ILE A 101 -8.40 -3.61 6.37
CA ILE A 101 -8.62 -2.72 7.53
C ILE A 101 -9.92 -3.06 8.27
N ASN A 102 -11.02 -3.33 7.57
CA ASN A 102 -12.28 -3.74 8.22
C ASN A 102 -12.12 -5.07 8.97
N GLU A 103 -11.36 -6.01 8.42
CA GLU A 103 -11.05 -7.30 9.07
C GLU A 103 -10.12 -7.15 10.28
N LEU A 104 -9.37 -6.05 10.39
CA LEU A 104 -8.60 -5.66 11.58
C LEU A 104 -9.48 -4.97 12.64
N ALA A 105 -10.46 -4.17 12.22
CA ALA A 105 -11.35 -3.46 13.14
C ALA A 105 -12.44 -4.35 13.74
N HIS A 106 -12.89 -5.37 13.00
CA HIS A 106 -13.97 -6.27 13.40
C HIS A 106 -13.49 -7.64 13.91
N THR A 107 -12.23 -7.73 14.37
CA THR A 107 -11.68 -8.90 15.07
C THR A 107 -12.17 -9.06 16.49
#